data_AF-A0AAU9MP34-F1
#
_entry.id   AF-A0AAU9MP34-F1
#
_cell.length_a   1.000
_cell.length_b   1.000
_cell.length_c   1.000
_cell.angle_alpha   90.00
_cell.angle_beta   90.00
_cell.angle_gamma   90.00
#
_symmetry.space_group_name_H-M   'P 1'
#
loop_
_entity.id
_entity.type
_entity.pdbx_description
1 polymer ?
#
loop_
_entity_poly.entity_id
_entity_poly.type
_entity_poly.pdbx_seq_one_letter_code
_entity_poly.pdbx_strand_id
1 'polypeptide(L)'
;MKRKKRESSGAIKLEEFLTQQIAFQKRVLEILESDFSSISQSHDFGINAAVNLINRMVNDEIMTQGSELWCFAMCLFEDAVKRELFISLPDDDGRLAWLKYKKDVGK
;
A
#
# COMPACT_ATOMS: atom_id res chain seq x y z
N MET A 1 9.64 25.06 61.22
CA MET A 1 10.82 24.40 60.60
C MET A 1 10.34 23.56 59.40
N LYS A 2 10.43 24.07 58.16
CA LYS A 2 10.01 23.31 56.96
C LYS A 2 11.11 22.32 56.59
N ARG A 3 10.83 21.01 56.67
CA ARG A 3 11.78 19.96 56.25
C ARG A 3 11.91 19.99 54.73
N LYS A 4 13.08 20.37 54.22
CA LYS A 4 13.44 20.22 52.80
C LYS A 4 13.48 18.71 52.53
N LYS A 5 12.51 18.19 51.76
CA LYS A 5 12.51 16.78 51.34
C LYS A 5 13.82 16.54 50.59
N ARG A 6 14.66 15.63 51.09
CA ARG A 6 15.77 15.08 50.32
C ARG A 6 15.16 14.10 49.33
N GLU A 7 15.26 14.39 48.04
CA GLU A 7 14.92 13.42 47.00
C GLU A 7 15.85 12.23 47.16
N SER A 8 15.28 11.03 47.21
CA SER A 8 16.07 9.82 47.32
C SER A 8 16.80 9.61 46.00
N SER A 9 18.07 9.15 46.07
CA SER A 9 18.84 8.84 44.86
C SER A 9 18.10 7.86 43.93
N GLY A 10 17.26 6.98 44.47
CA GLY A 10 16.40 6.09 43.69
C GLY A 10 15.27 6.80 42.93
N ALA A 11 14.68 7.84 43.49
CA ALA A 11 13.65 8.63 42.82
C ALA A 11 14.23 9.39 41.61
N ILE A 12 15.43 9.96 41.78
CA ILE A 12 16.17 10.64 40.69
C ILE A 12 16.48 9.65 39.56
N LYS A 13 16.99 8.46 39.89
CA LYS A 13 17.27 7.41 38.88
C LYS A 13 16.03 6.93 38.15
N LEU A 14 14.90 6.84 38.84
CA LEU A 14 13.63 6.45 38.22
C LEU A 14 13.13 7.53 37.26
N GLU A 15 13.27 8.80 37.62
CA GLU A 15 12.93 9.94 36.77
C GLU A 15 13.81 10.01 35.51
N GLU A 16 15.12 9.79 35.65
CA GLU A 16 16.06 9.67 34.53
C GLU A 16 15.67 8.51 33.60
N PHE A 17 15.26 7.37 34.15
CA PHE A 17 14.83 6.23 33.34
C PHE A 17 13.54 6.52 32.56
N LEU A 18 12.53 7.12 33.21
CA LEU A 18 11.27 7.47 32.56
C LEU A 18 11.47 8.51 31.44
N THR A 19 12.32 9.51 31.66
CA THR A 19 12.62 10.53 30.64
C THR A 19 13.33 9.92 29.43
N GLN A 20 14.27 8.99 29.64
CA GLN A 20 14.90 8.23 28.55
C GLN A 20 13.87 7.38 27.79
N GLN A 21 12.97 6.71 28.49
CA GLN A 21 11.93 5.88 27.87
C GLN A 21 10.98 6.71 27.00
N ILE A 22 10.56 7.88 27.48
CA ILE A 22 9.70 8.80 26.71
C ILE A 22 10.42 9.30 25.46
N ALA A 23 11.70 9.66 25.57
CA ALA A 23 12.50 10.11 24.42
C ALA A 23 12.66 9.00 23.37
N PHE A 24 12.87 7.76 23.82
CA PHE A 24 12.92 6.59 22.94
C PHE A 24 11.59 6.38 22.21
N GLN A 25 10.47 6.41 22.92
CA GLN A 25 9.13 6.23 22.32
C GLN A 25 8.81 7.32 21.29
N LYS A 26 9.18 8.58 21.56
CA LYS A 26 9.02 9.67 20.58
C LYS A 26 9.84 9.42 19.31
N ARG A 27 11.11 9.01 19.45
CA ARG A 27 11.95 8.68 18.31
C ARG A 27 11.38 7.51 17.50
N VAL A 28 10.84 6.48 18.16
CA VAL A 28 10.21 5.35 17.48
C VAL A 28 8.98 5.80 16.68
N LEU A 29 8.15 6.69 17.25
CA LEU A 29 7.01 7.26 16.53
C LEU A 29 7.45 8.08 15.31
N GLU A 30 8.47 8.94 15.46
CA GLU A 30 9.02 9.72 14.35
C GLU A 30 9.57 8.82 13.22
N ILE A 31 10.24 7.72 13.57
CA ILE A 31 10.72 6.73 12.58
C ILE A 31 9.54 6.06 11.88
N LEU A 32 8.53 5.61 12.62
CA LEU A 32 7.35 4.95 12.04
C LEU A 32 6.56 5.90 11.13
N GLU A 33 6.41 7.17 11.51
CA GLU A 33 5.75 8.20 10.69
C GLU A 33 6.59 8.56 9.45
N SER A 34 7.91 8.66 9.59
CA SER A 34 8.84 8.87 8.47
C SER A 34 8.79 7.69 7.49
N ASP A 35 8.81 6.46 7.98
CA ASP A 35 8.72 5.24 7.17
C ASP A 35 7.38 5.20 6.42
N PHE A 36 6.26 5.56 7.07
CA PHE A 36 4.96 5.70 6.40
C PHE A 36 4.96 6.77 5.29
N SER A 37 5.64 7.89 5.51
CA SER A 37 5.79 8.95 4.51
C SER A 37 6.71 8.56 3.35
N SER A 38 7.62 7.60 3.56
CA SER A 38 8.49 7.03 2.52
C SER A 38 7.82 5.90 1.73
N ILE A 39 6.88 5.17 2.34
CA ILE A 39 6.07 4.13 1.69
C ILE A 39 5.10 4.74 0.66
N SER A 40 4.61 5.96 0.89
CA SER A 40 3.82 6.69 -0.11
C SER A 40 4.65 7.21 -1.30
N GLN A 41 5.98 7.08 -1.24
CA GLN A 41 6.91 7.34 -2.35
C GLN A 41 7.55 6.05 -2.89
N SER A 42 6.89 4.90 -2.77
CA SER A 42 7.32 3.70 -3.49
C SER A 42 6.95 3.83 -4.98
N HIS A 43 7.98 4.04 -5.79
CA HIS A 43 8.04 3.87 -7.25
C HIS A 43 6.70 3.78 -8.01
N ASP A 44 6.43 4.85 -8.76
CA ASP A 44 5.51 4.95 -9.89
C ASP A 44 5.69 3.83 -10.93
N PHE A 45 5.20 2.64 -10.59
CA PHE A 45 4.42 1.85 -11.53
C PHE A 45 3.14 1.40 -10.82
N GLY A 46 2.40 2.39 -10.32
CA GLY A 46 1.10 2.17 -9.70
C GLY A 46 0.12 1.53 -10.69
N ILE A 47 -0.89 0.85 -10.16
CA ILE A 47 -1.97 0.21 -10.95
C ILE A 47 -2.50 1.16 -12.03
N ASN A 48 -2.66 2.44 -11.69
CA ASN A 48 -3.11 3.47 -12.63
C ASN A 48 -2.15 3.65 -13.83
N ALA A 49 -0.84 3.64 -13.60
CA ALA A 49 0.15 3.73 -14.68
C ALA A 49 0.11 2.48 -15.59
N ALA A 50 -0.04 1.30 -15.00
CA ALA A 50 -0.18 0.05 -15.75
C ALA A 50 -1.49 -0.01 -16.56
N VAL A 51 -2.61 0.41 -15.98
CA VAL A 51 -3.91 0.51 -16.68
C VAL A 51 -3.84 1.53 -17.81
N ASN A 52 -3.24 2.71 -17.58
CA ASN A 52 -3.05 3.71 -18.62
C ASN A 52 -2.17 3.19 -19.76
N LEU A 53 -1.15 2.39 -19.45
CA LEU A 53 -0.31 1.75 -20.47
C LEU A 53 -1.12 0.74 -21.29
N ILE A 54 -1.90 -0.14 -20.65
CA ILE A 54 -2.76 -1.12 -21.35
C ILE A 54 -3.77 -0.39 -22.24
N ASN A 55 -4.44 0.64 -21.73
CA ASN A 55 -5.39 1.44 -22.50
C ASN A 55 -4.73 2.12 -23.69
N ARG A 56 -3.50 2.65 -23.52
CA ARG A 56 -2.73 3.22 -24.63
C ARG A 56 -2.41 2.16 -25.69
N MET A 57 -1.98 0.96 -25.29
CA MET A 57 -1.74 -0.13 -26.24
C MET A 57 -2.99 -0.53 -27.02
N VAL A 58 -4.17 -0.42 -26.40
CA VAL A 58 -5.45 -0.62 -27.08
C VAL A 58 -5.74 0.49 -28.09
N ASN A 59 -5.57 1.74 -27.69
CA ASN A 59 -5.79 2.90 -28.57
C ASN A 59 -4.83 2.94 -29.75
N ASP A 60 -3.58 2.50 -29.53
CA ASP A 60 -2.55 2.41 -30.56
C ASP A 60 -2.73 1.16 -31.45
N GLU A 61 -3.82 0.39 -31.27
CA GLU A 61 -4.14 -0.86 -31.98
C GLU A 61 -3.08 -1.97 -31.86
N ILE A 62 -2.16 -1.83 -30.92
CA ILE A 62 -1.11 -2.83 -30.60
C ILE A 62 -1.72 -4.03 -29.86
N MET A 63 -2.78 -3.80 -29.09
CA MET A 63 -3.48 -4.82 -28.32
C MET A 63 -4.99 -4.70 -28.53
N THR A 64 -5.66 -5.77 -28.92
CA THR A 64 -7.13 -5.75 -29.03
C THR A 64 -7.77 -5.93 -27.64
N GLN A 65 -8.69 -5.04 -27.26
CA GLN A 65 -9.47 -5.17 -26.03
C GLN A 65 -10.22 -6.51 -26.02
N GLY A 66 -10.17 -7.23 -24.89
CA GLY A 66 -10.79 -8.55 -24.75
C GLY A 66 -10.04 -9.70 -25.43
N SER A 67 -8.91 -9.44 -26.10
CA SER A 67 -8.01 -10.51 -26.56
C SER A 67 -7.38 -11.27 -25.39
N GLU A 68 -6.82 -12.43 -25.68
CA GLU A 68 -6.10 -13.24 -24.68
C GLU A 68 -4.97 -12.46 -24.01
N LEU A 69 -4.19 -11.71 -24.79
CA LEU A 69 -3.10 -10.87 -24.27
C LEU A 69 -3.63 -9.76 -23.35
N TRP A 70 -4.78 -9.16 -23.70
CA TRP A 70 -5.44 -8.16 -22.86
C TRP A 70 -5.92 -8.76 -21.53
N CYS A 71 -6.58 -9.92 -21.59
CA CYS A 71 -7.03 -10.63 -20.39
C CYS A 71 -5.86 -11.03 -19.48
N PHE A 72 -4.75 -11.51 -20.06
CA PHE A 72 -3.52 -11.81 -19.33
C PHE A 72 -2.93 -10.57 -18.66
N ALA A 73 -2.84 -9.44 -19.36
CA ALA A 73 -2.34 -8.18 -18.79
C ALA A 73 -3.20 -7.72 -17.60
N MET A 74 -4.52 -7.93 -17.66
CA MET A 74 -5.42 -7.62 -16.56
C MET A 74 -5.24 -8.51 -15.32
N CYS A 75 -4.70 -9.73 -15.45
CA CYS A 75 -4.36 -10.60 -14.31
C CYS A 75 -3.24 -10.01 -13.43
N LEU A 76 -2.43 -9.07 -13.92
CA LEU A 76 -1.43 -8.35 -13.10
C LEU A 76 -2.05 -7.56 -11.93
N PHE A 77 -3.37 -7.37 -11.97
CA PHE A 77 -4.14 -6.65 -10.96
C PHE A 77 -4.94 -7.56 -10.01
N GLU A 78 -4.65 -8.86 -9.95
CA GLU A 78 -5.42 -9.86 -9.20
C GLU A 78 -5.11 -9.94 -7.68
N ASP A 79 -4.65 -8.85 -7.06
CA ASP A 79 -4.60 -8.80 -5.59
C ASP A 79 -6.03 -8.69 -5.03
N ALA A 80 -6.33 -9.37 -3.93
CA ALA A 80 -7.63 -9.32 -3.25
C ALA A 80 -8.06 -7.89 -2.87
N VAL A 81 -7.11 -6.95 -2.75
CA VAL A 81 -7.36 -5.51 -2.53
C VAL A 81 -7.95 -4.81 -3.78
N LYS A 82 -7.83 -5.38 -4.98
CA LYS A 82 -8.11 -4.70 -6.27
C LYS A 82 -9.45 -5.12 -6.91
N ARG A 83 -10.41 -5.60 -6.11
CA ARG A 83 -11.80 -5.85 -6.54
C ARG A 83 -12.46 -4.61 -7.17
N GLU A 84 -12.00 -3.42 -6.77
CA GLU A 84 -12.44 -2.14 -7.32
C GLU A 84 -12.11 -1.99 -8.82
N LEU A 85 -11.02 -2.59 -9.32
CA LEU A 85 -10.64 -2.49 -10.72
C LEU A 85 -11.60 -3.27 -11.64
N PHE A 86 -12.07 -4.43 -11.19
CA PHE A 86 -13.09 -5.18 -11.92
C PHE A 86 -14.40 -4.37 -12.04
N ILE A 87 -14.76 -3.64 -10.99
CA ILE A 87 -15.94 -2.78 -10.98
C ILE A 87 -15.71 -1.52 -11.85
N SER A 88 -14.49 -0.98 -11.91
CA SER A 88 -14.17 0.20 -12.72
C SER A 88 -14.05 -0.06 -14.23
N LEU A 89 -13.99 -1.32 -14.67
CA LEU A 89 -14.05 -1.64 -16.11
C LEU A 89 -15.37 -1.10 -16.69
N PRO A 90 -15.37 -0.31 -17.77
CA PRO A 90 -16.57 0.39 -18.22
C PRO A 90 -17.62 -0.52 -18.86
N ASP A 91 -17.22 -1.70 -19.35
CA ASP A 91 -18.04 -2.55 -20.21
C ASP A 91 -18.19 -3.99 -19.65
N ASP A 92 -19.42 -4.50 -19.72
CA ASP A 92 -19.80 -5.82 -19.23
C ASP A 92 -19.21 -6.94 -20.09
N ASP A 93 -19.04 -6.72 -21.40
CA ASP A 93 -18.48 -7.74 -22.28
C ASP A 93 -17.00 -7.99 -21.97
N GLY A 94 -16.24 -6.93 -21.67
CA GLY A 94 -14.85 -7.04 -21.21
C GLY A 94 -14.73 -7.76 -19.87
N ARG A 95 -15.61 -7.46 -18.91
CA ARG A 95 -15.68 -8.16 -17.62
C ARG A 95 -15.98 -9.64 -17.81
N LEU A 96 -16.92 -9.98 -18.69
CA LEU A 96 -17.31 -11.36 -18.98
C LEU A 96 -16.18 -12.15 -19.65
N ALA A 97 -15.46 -11.54 -20.60
CA ALA A 97 -14.31 -12.15 -21.27
C ALA A 97 -13.20 -12.50 -20.26
N TRP A 98 -12.88 -11.59 -19.35
CA TRP A 98 -11.88 -11.83 -18.29
C TRP A 98 -12.29 -12.96 -17.34
N LEU A 99 -13.56 -12.99 -16.92
CA LEU A 99 -14.08 -14.08 -16.08
C LEU A 99 -14.01 -15.44 -16.76
N LYS A 100 -14.30 -15.52 -18.07
CA LYS A 100 -14.17 -16.75 -18.86
C LYS A 100 -12.72 -17.21 -18.94
N TYR A 101 -11.81 -16.30 -19.30
CA TYR A 101 -10.37 -16.57 -19.34
C TYR A 101 -9.87 -17.13 -18.01
N LYS A 102 -10.24 -16.51 -16.89
CA LYS A 102 -9.86 -16.99 -15.55
C LYS A 102 -10.38 -18.38 -15.24
N LYS A 103 -11.63 -18.68 -15.61
CA LYS A 103 -12.22 -20.02 -15.41
C LYS A 103 -11.46 -21.09 -16.21
N ASP A 104 -10.97 -20.74 -17.39
CA ASP A 104 -10.29 -21.67 -18.28
C ASP A 104 -8.81 -21.87 -17.89
N VAL A 105 -8.14 -20.83 -17.38
CA VAL A 105 -6.74 -20.88 -16.89
C VAL A 105 -6.63 -21.44 -15.47
N GLY A 106 -7.68 -21.33 -14.65
CA GLY A 106 -7.72 -21.81 -13.27
C GLY A 106 -7.95 -23.32 -13.09
N LYS A 107 -7.69 -24.14 -14.12
CA LYS A 107 -7.68 -25.61 -14.04
C LYS A 107 -6.27 -26.17 -14.03
#